data_AF-A0A946IWQ6-F1
#
_entry.id   AF-A0A946IWQ6-F1
#
_cell.length_a   1.000
_cell.length_b   1.000
_cell.length_c   1.000
_cell.angle_alpha   90.00
_cell.angle_beta   90.00
_cell.angle_gamma   90.00
#
_symmetry.space_group_name_H-M   'P 1'
#
loop_
_entity.id
_entity.type
_entity.pdbx_description
1 polymer ?
#
loop_
_entity_poly.entity_id
_entity_poly.type
_entity_poly.pdbx_seq_one_letter_code
_entity_poly.pdbx_strand_id
1 'polypeptide(L)' 'MLFPVTVYNADGKVTKMVSKEMLHRRHWKIFKDNEKKYGFQGAGNQTITKELKTKLDLEFYSGSINNN' A
#
# COMPACT_ATOMS: atom_id res chain seq x y z
N MET A 1 4.12 7.69 -15.60
CA MET A 1 3.68 8.83 -16.43
C MET A 1 2.24 8.56 -16.87
N LEU A 2 1.31 9.51 -16.70
CA LEU A 2 -0.10 9.32 -17.10
C LEU A 2 -0.29 9.80 -18.56
N PHE A 3 -1.06 9.05 -19.34
CA PHE A 3 -1.37 9.33 -20.74
C PHE A 3 -2.85 9.66 -20.89
N PRO A 4 -3.25 10.53 -21.83
CA PRO A 4 -4.66 10.79 -22.11
C PRO A 4 -5.34 9.49 -22.54
N VAL A 5 -6.58 9.28 -22.08
CA VAL A 5 -7.36 8.08 -22.36
C VAL A 5 -8.65 8.48 -23.05
N THR A 6 -8.96 7.82 -24.17
CA THR A 6 -10.22 8.02 -24.90
C THR A 6 -11.19 6.91 -24.51
N VAL A 7 -12.38 7.30 -24.05
CA VAL A 7 -13.48 6.39 -23.72
C VAL A 7 -14.41 6.29 -24.92
N TYR A 8 -14.66 5.06 -25.34
CA TYR A 8 -15.58 4.74 -26.43
C TYR A 8 -16.85 4.12 -25.86
N ASN A 9 -17.98 4.36 -26.52
CA ASN A 9 -19.23 3.65 -26.28
C ASN A 9 -19.17 2.24 -26.89
N ALA A 10 -20.17 1.41 -26.56
CA ALA A 10 -20.31 0.06 -27.12
C ALA A 10 -20.34 0.05 -28.66
N ASP A 11 -20.84 1.14 -29.28
CA ASP A 11 -20.87 1.31 -30.74
C ASP A 11 -19.54 1.81 -31.34
N GLY A 12 -18.46 1.88 -30.55
CA GLY A 12 -17.14 2.33 -30.99
C GLY A 12 -17.01 3.85 -31.20
N LYS A 13 -18.04 4.64 -30.88
CA LYS A 13 -17.99 6.11 -30.96
C LYS A 13 -17.28 6.70 -29.75
N VAL A 14 -16.50 7.77 -29.96
CA VAL A 14 -15.83 8.51 -28.88
C VAL A 14 -16.88 9.20 -28.01
N THR A 15 -16.87 8.88 -26.72
CA THR A 15 -17.77 9.46 -25.73
C THR A 15 -17.09 10.60 -24.99
N LYS A 16 -15.83 10.38 -24.60
CA LYS A 16 -15.08 11.32 -23.77
C LYS A 16 -13.58 11.08 -23.88
N MET A 17 -12.81 12.16 -24.02
CA MET A 17 -11.37 12.13 -23.82
C MET A 17 -11.04 12.61 -22.41
N VAL A 18 -10.29 11.80 -21.66
CA VAL A 18 -9.79 12.14 -20.33
C VAL A 18 -8.35 12.60 -20.48
N SER A 19 -8.09 13.87 -20.18
CA SER A 19 -6.74 14.43 -20.30
C SER A 19 -5.79 13.91 -19.23
N LYS A 20 -4.49 14.07 -19.48
CA LYS A 20 -3.42 13.71 -18.54
C LYS A 20 -3.56 14.45 -17.21
N GLU A 21 -3.89 15.74 -17.23
CA GLU A 21 -4.07 16.58 -16.05
C GLU A 21 -5.22 16.07 -15.18
N MET A 22 -6.29 15.63 -15.83
CA MET A 22 -7.49 15.13 -15.17
C MET A 22 -7.24 13.78 -14.50
N LEU A 23 -6.49 12.88 -15.16
CA LEU A 23 -6.01 11.63 -14.57
C LEU A 23 -5.07 11.88 -13.39
N HIS A 24 -4.17 12.85 -13.51
CA HIS A 24 -3.22 13.20 -12.45
C HIS A 24 -3.95 13.71 -11.20
N ARG A 25 -4.90 14.62 -11.37
CA ARG A 25 -5.75 15.11 -10.26
C ARG A 25 -6.53 13.98 -9.60
N ARG A 26 -7.14 13.09 -10.41
CA ARG A 26 -7.92 11.95 -9.89
C ARG A 26 -7.04 10.98 -9.11
N HIS A 27 -5.87 10.63 -9.64
CA HIS A 27 -4.92 9.73 -9.00
C HIS A 27 -4.51 10.26 -7.62
N TRP A 28 -4.07 11.52 -7.55
CA TRP A 28 -3.66 12.11 -6.26
C TRP A 28 -4.80 12.29 -5.28
N LYS A 29 -6.02 12.56 -5.75
CA LYS A 29 -7.19 12.62 -4.86
C LYS A 29 -7.43 11.26 -4.20
N ILE A 30 -7.49 10.18 -5.01
CA ILE A 30 -7.68 8.82 -4.50
C ILE A 30 -6.53 8.43 -3.58
N PHE A 31 -5.29 8.76 -3.95
CA PHE A 31 -4.12 8.50 -3.12
C PHE A 31 -4.25 9.18 -1.76
N LYS A 32 -4.56 10.49 -1.70
CA LYS A 32 -4.75 11.23 -0.43
C LYS A 32 -5.92 10.71 0.40
N ASP A 33 -7.02 10.33 -0.25
CA ASP A 33 -8.18 9.76 0.43
C ASP A 33 -7.84 8.38 1.02
N ASN A 34 -7.04 7.59 0.31
CA ASN A 34 -6.54 6.30 0.77
C ASN A 34 -5.45 6.45 1.84
N GLU A 35 -4.58 7.45 1.74
CA GLU A 35 -3.56 7.77 2.75
C GLU A 35 -4.21 8.12 4.09
N LYS A 36 -5.40 8.75 4.08
CA LYS A 36 -6.18 9.00 5.29
C LYS A 36 -6.88 7.74 5.83
N LYS A 37 -7.28 6.81 4.96
CA LYS A 37 -7.96 5.56 5.35
C LYS A 37 -6.99 4.47 5.81
N TYR A 38 -5.82 4.43 5.19
CA TYR A 38 -4.70 3.53 5.49
C TYR A 38 -3.56 4.30 6.13
N GLY A 39 -3.86 5.43 6.79
CA GLY A 39 -2.91 6.11 7.65
C GLY A 39 -2.37 5.04 8.57
N PHE A 40 -1.08 4.74 8.40
CA PHE A 40 -0.33 3.67 9.06
C PHE A 40 -1.07 3.30 10.33
N GLN A 41 -1.77 2.15 10.35
CA GLN A 41 -1.98 1.45 11.60
C GLN A 41 -0.57 1.07 12.02
N GLY A 42 0.16 2.03 12.59
CA GLY A 42 1.58 1.92 12.87
C GLY A 42 1.68 0.80 13.86
N ALA A 43 2.04 -0.39 13.36
CA ALA A 43 2.11 -1.66 14.07
C ALA A 43 1.33 -1.58 15.40
N GLY A 44 0.02 -1.35 15.30
CA GLY A 44 -0.78 -0.91 16.45
C GLY A 44 -0.85 -2.09 17.39
N ASN A 45 0.12 -2.15 18.30
CA ASN A 45 0.44 -3.25 19.19
C ASN A 45 -0.25 -4.54 18.75
N GLN A 46 0.27 -5.20 17.71
CA GLN A 46 0.01 -6.63 17.63
C GLN A 46 0.53 -7.16 18.96
N THR A 47 -0.40 -7.45 19.86
CA THR A 47 -0.10 -8.03 21.15
C THR A 47 0.47 -9.39 20.82
N ILE A 48 1.79 -9.43 20.55
CA ILE A 48 2.52 -10.66 20.33
C ILE A 48 2.19 -11.48 21.57
N THR A 49 1.43 -12.56 21.39
CA THR A 49 1.08 -13.43 22.50
C THR A 49 2.37 -13.87 23.15
N LYS A 50 2.42 -13.91 24.49
CA LYS A 50 3.65 -14.24 25.22
C LYS A 50 4.31 -15.50 24.65
N GLU A 51 3.51 -16.49 24.25
CA GLU A 51 3.98 -17.71 23.58
C GLU A 51 4.71 -17.46 22.26
N LEU A 52 4.20 -16.59 21.38
CA LEU A 52 4.84 -16.28 20.11
C LEU A 52 6.17 -15.53 20.32
N LYS A 53 6.20 -14.63 21.30
CA LYS A 53 7.44 -13.95 21.70
C LYS A 53 8.48 -14.94 22.22
N THR A 54 8.08 -15.85 23.13
CA THR A 54 8.98 -16.85 23.70
C THR A 54 9.55 -17.78 22.64
N LYS A 55 8.75 -18.21 21.65
CA LYS A 55 9.25 -19.05 20.54
C LYS A 55 10.27 -18.32 19.68
N LEU A 56 10.00 -17.05 19.33
CA LEU A 56 10.95 -16.25 18.55
C LEU A 56 12.24 -16.00 19.34
N ASP A 57 12.14 -15.60 20.61
CA ASP A 57 13.31 -15.36 21.47
C ASP A 57 14.17 -16.64 21.62
N LEU A 58 13.56 -17.83 21.67
CA LEU A 58 14.26 -19.13 21.67
C LEU A 58 15.00 -19.42 20.36
N GLU A 59 14.39 -19.12 19.21
CA GLU A 59 15.02 -19.34 17.90
C GLU A 59 16.21 -18.40 17.66
N PHE A 60 16.11 -17.15 18.11
CA PHE A 60 17.16 -16.14 17.91
C PHE A 60 18.26 -16.13 18.99
N TYR A 61 18.11 -16.84 20.11
CA TYR A 61 19.18 -16.98 21.11
C TYR A 61 20.35 -17.87 20.63
N SER A 62 20.16 -18.63 19.56
CA SER A 62 21.18 -19.54 19.02
C SER A 62 22.31 -18.85 18.23
N GLY A 63 22.28 -17.51 18.10
CA GLY A 63 23.17 -16.76 17.21
C GLY A 63 24.23 -15.86 17.86
N SER A 64 24.37 -15.78 19.19
CA SER A 64 25.29 -14.80 19.78
C SER A 64 25.89 -15.19 21.13
N ILE A 65 26.53 -16.35 21.25
CA ILE A 65 27.70 -16.51 22.14
C ILE A 65 28.66 -17.50 21.48
N ASN A 66 29.64 -17.00 20.75
CA ASN A 66 30.98 -17.58 20.58
C ASN A 66 31.89 -16.45 20.11
N ASN A 67 32.41 -15.67 21.06
CA ASN A 67 33.64 -14.92 20.87
C ASN A 67 34.62 -15.39 21.94
N ASN A 68 35.79 -15.84 21.46
CA ASN A 68 36.94 -16.38 22.19
C ASN A 68 37.33 -15.61 23.44
#